data_AF-A0A259SW86-F1
#
_entry.id   AF-A0A259SW86-F1
#
_cell.length_a   1.000
_cell.length_b   1.000
_cell.length_c   1.000
_cell.angle_alpha   90.00
_cell.angle_beta   90.00
_cell.angle_gamma   90.00
#
_symmetry.space_group_name_H-M   'P 1'
#
loop_
_entity.id
_entity.type
_entity.pdbx_description
1 polymer ?
#
loop_
_entity_poly.entity_id
_entity_poly.type
_entity_poly.pdbx_seq_one_letter_code
_entity_poly.pdbx_strand_id
1 'polypeptide(L)' 'KVSRTPEVYADAAYAVLAQPARDYTGQTLIVEDVLEAAGVTDFSGYAAVPGTPDDQLFPDIFLD' A
#
# COMPACT_ATOMS: atom_id res chain seq x y z
N LYS A 1 -9.75 13.09 8.05
CA LYS A 1 -9.61 11.86 7.23
C LYS A 1 -8.34 11.19 7.71
N VAL A 2 -8.44 10.06 8.39
CA VAL A 2 -7.32 9.35 9.04
C VAL A 2 -7.09 8.05 8.25
N SER A 3 -6.81 8.23 6.96
CA SER A 3 -6.60 7.16 5.98
C SER A 3 -5.50 7.60 5.02
N ARG A 4 -4.95 6.65 4.27
CA ARG A 4 -3.99 6.95 3.21
C ARG A 4 -4.68 7.53 1.96
N THR A 5 -3.90 8.22 1.13
CA THR A 5 -4.35 8.75 -0.14
C THR A 5 -4.48 7.61 -1.16
N PRO A 6 -5.34 7.74 -2.19
CA PRO A 6 -5.56 6.66 -3.17
C PRO A 6 -4.31 6.30 -3.98
N GLU A 7 -3.31 7.18 -4.05
CA GLU A 7 -2.03 6.95 -4.73
C GLU A 7 -1.31 5.71 -4.17
N VAL A 8 -1.49 5.36 -2.89
CA VAL A 8 -0.90 4.14 -2.31
C VAL A 8 -1.34 2.88 -3.04
N TYR A 9 -2.61 2.81 -3.43
CA TYR A 9 -3.14 1.70 -4.24
C TYR A 9 -2.67 1.77 -5.69
N ALA A 10 -2.55 2.98 -6.25
CA ALA A 10 -2.11 3.16 -7.62
C ALA A 10 -0.66 2.68 -7.81
N ASP A 11 0.23 3.04 -6.89
CA ASP A 11 1.64 2.67 -6.94
C ASP A 11 1.82 1.16 -6.67
N ALA A 12 1.07 0.59 -5.72
CA ALA A 12 1.09 -0.85 -5.50
C ALA A 12 0.58 -1.62 -6.72
N ALA A 13 -0.54 -1.19 -7.32
CA ALA A 13 -1.04 -1.79 -8.55
C ALA A 13 -0.02 -1.70 -9.69
N TYR A 14 0.66 -0.57 -9.83
CA TYR A 14 1.74 -0.41 -10.81
C TYR A 14 2.88 -1.43 -10.57
N ALA A 15 3.31 -1.59 -9.31
CA ALA A 15 4.35 -2.56 -8.95
C ALA A 15 3.94 -4.01 -9.26
N VAL A 16 2.67 -4.39 -8.98
CA VAL A 16 2.12 -5.71 -9.34
C VAL A 16 2.09 -5.91 -10.86
N LEU A 17 1.58 -4.92 -11.60
CA LEU A 17 1.44 -5.01 -13.06
C LEU A 17 2.78 -5.04 -13.80
N ALA A 18 3.85 -4.54 -13.19
CA ALA A 18 5.21 -4.61 -13.72
C ALA A 18 5.87 -6.00 -13.56
N GLN A 19 5.32 -6.88 -12.72
CA GLN A 19 5.85 -8.24 -12.53
C GLN A 19 5.52 -9.17 -13.71
N PRO A 20 6.33 -10.22 -13.95
CA PRO A 20 5.99 -11.26 -14.91
C PRO A 20 4.68 -11.97 -14.52
N ALA A 21 3.62 -11.77 -15.30
CA ALA A 21 2.27 -12.26 -14.98
C ALA A 21 2.15 -13.79 -14.81
N ARG A 22 3.11 -14.56 -15.33
CA ARG A 22 3.14 -16.03 -15.16
C ARG A 22 3.66 -16.47 -13.80
N ASP A 23 4.48 -15.63 -13.18
CA ASP A 23 5.16 -15.94 -11.91
C ASP A 23 4.46 -15.25 -10.73
N TYR A 24 3.72 -14.17 -10.99
CA TYR A 24 3.08 -13.34 -9.98
C TYR A 24 1.55 -13.32 -10.17
N THR A 25 0.90 -14.44 -9.82
CA THR A 25 -0.54 -14.67 -10.01
C THR A 25 -1.13 -15.54 -8.90
N GLY A 26 -2.45 -15.43 -8.66
CA GLY A 26 -3.17 -16.23 -7.66
C GLY A 26 -2.91 -15.82 -6.20
N GLN A 27 -2.43 -14.60 -5.96
CA GLN A 27 -2.12 -14.08 -4.63
C GLN A 27 -3.18 -13.08 -4.14
N THR A 28 -3.35 -13.01 -2.83
CA THR A 28 -4.07 -11.93 -2.13
C THR A 28 -3.03 -11.00 -1.50
N LEU A 29 -2.84 -9.83 -2.09
CA LEU A 29 -1.73 -8.93 -1.75
C LEU A 29 -2.21 -7.78 -0.86
N ILE A 30 -1.38 -7.42 0.11
CA ILE A 30 -1.52 -6.20 0.91
C ILE A 30 -0.67 -5.09 0.25
N VAL A 31 -1.22 -3.89 0.20
CA VAL A 31 -0.62 -2.74 -0.51
C VAL A 31 0.75 -2.40 0.06
N GLU A 32 0.83 -2.36 1.39
CA GLU A 32 2.06 -2.12 2.15
C GLU A 32 3.13 -3.14 1.81
N ASP A 33 2.82 -4.44 1.88
CA ASP A 33 3.76 -5.51 1.58
C ASP A 33 4.30 -5.43 0.14
N VAL A 34 3.45 -5.09 -0.83
CA VAL A 34 3.84 -4.91 -2.24
C VAL A 34 4.82 -3.76 -2.38
N LEU A 35 4.53 -2.62 -1.74
CA LEU A 35 5.36 -1.43 -1.82
C LEU A 35 6.69 -1.62 -1.06
N GLU A 36 6.68 -2.31 0.07
CA GLU A 36 7.89 -2.71 0.80
C GLU A 36 8.78 -3.62 -0.05
N ALA A 37 8.21 -4.62 -0.72
CA ALA A 37 8.94 -5.48 -1.66
C ALA A 37 9.50 -4.70 -2.87
N ALA A 38 8.85 -3.60 -3.25
CA ALA A 38 9.35 -2.66 -4.26
C ALA A 38 10.39 -1.65 -3.72
N GLY A 39 10.72 -1.72 -2.43
CA GLY A 39 11.75 -0.89 -1.77
C GLY A 39 11.22 0.40 -1.12
N VAL A 40 9.90 0.61 -1.08
CA VAL A 40 9.30 1.73 -0.35
C VAL A 40 9.37 1.42 1.14
N THR A 41 9.97 2.32 1.92
CA THR A 41 10.14 2.16 3.37
C THR A 41 9.54 3.31 4.17
N ASP A 42 9.13 4.39 3.50
CA ASP A 42 8.48 5.54 4.10
C ASP A 42 7.10 5.75 3.45
N PHE A 43 6.05 5.48 4.22
CA PHE A 43 4.66 5.64 3.79
C PHE A 43 4.06 6.99 4.18
N SER A 44 4.81 7.87 4.85
CA SER A 44 4.29 9.16 5.34
C SER A 44 3.77 10.05 4.21
N GLY A 45 4.34 9.93 3.01
CA GLY A 45 3.88 10.62 1.79
C GLY A 45 2.47 10.22 1.34
N TYR A 46 1.97 9.05 1.76
CA TYR A 46 0.62 8.60 1.48
C TYR A 46 -0.38 8.99 2.55
N ALA A 47 -0.02 9.69 3.63
CA ALA A 47 -1.00 10.12 4.62
C ALA A 47 -1.92 11.21 4.05
N ALA A 48 -3.24 11.01 4.04
CA ALA A 48 -4.18 12.01 3.51
C ALA A 48 -4.19 13.31 4.33
N VAL A 49 -3.76 13.25 5.58
CA VAL A 49 -3.43 14.40 6.41
C VAL A 49 -1.94 14.29 6.76
N PRO A 50 -1.08 15.18 6.24
CA PRO A 50 0.36 15.12 6.49
C PRO A 50 0.69 15.12 7.98
N GLY A 51 1.65 14.27 8.38
CA GLY A 51 2.08 14.13 9.78
C GLY A 51 1.15 13.33 10.68
N THR A 52 0.09 12.71 10.12
CA THR A 52 -0.70 11.72 10.85
C THR A 52 0.16 10.49 11.14
N PRO A 53 0.35 10.09 12.42
CA PRO A 53 1.06 8.88 12.75
C PRO A 53 0.31 7.62 12.30
N ASP A 54 1.03 6.56 11.95
CA ASP A 54 0.42 5.32 11.45
C ASP A 54 -0.53 4.65 12.46
N ASP A 55 -0.27 4.76 13.77
CA ASP A 55 -1.14 4.23 14.84
C ASP A 55 -2.48 4.96 14.99
N GLN A 56 -2.65 6.09 14.29
CA GLN A 56 -3.90 6.85 14.24
C GLN A 56 -4.66 6.65 12.93
N LEU A 57 -4.09 5.92 11.97
CA LEU A 57 -4.80 5.55 10.75
C LEU A 57 -5.85 4.48 11.08
N PHE A 58 -7.01 4.58 10.43
CA PHE A 58 -8.00 3.52 10.53
C PHE A 58 -7.52 2.28 9.77
N PRO A 59 -7.56 1.08 10.38
CA PRO A 59 -7.27 -0.15 9.68
C PRO A 59 -8.32 -0.41 8.60
N ASP A 60 -7.92 -1.15 7.57
CA ASP A 60 -8.87 -1.62 6.56
C ASP A 60 -9.84 -2.64 7.16
N ILE A 61 -11.06 -2.70 6.64
CA ILE A 61 -12.21 -3.40 7.25
C ILE A 61 -12.09 -4.93 7.25
N PHE A 62 -11.11 -5.49 6.55
CA PHE A 62 -10.89 -6.93 6.42
C PHE A 62 -9.55 -7.41 7.01
N LEU A 63 -8.82 -6.51 7.69
CA LEU A 63 -7.53 -6.81 8.31
C LEU A 63 -7.62 -6.47 9.81
N ASP A 64 -7.05 -7.36 10.63
CA ASP A 64 -6.99 -7.22 12.09
C ASP A 64 -5.75 -6.45 12.55
#